data_AF-A0A3N5E482-F1
#
_entry.id   AF-A0A3N5E482-F1
#
_cell.length_a   1.000
_cell.length_b   1.000
_cell.length_c   1.000
_cell.angle_alpha   90.00
_cell.angle_beta   90.00
_cell.angle_gamma   90.00
#
_symmetry.space_group_name_H-M   'P 1'
#
loop_
_entity.id
_entity.type
_entity.pdbx_description
1 polymer ?
#
loop_
_entity_poly.entity_id
_entity_poly.type
_entity_poly.pdbx_seq_one_letter_code
_entity_poly.pdbx_strand_id
1 'polypeptide(L)'
;MLVTGQWVAVFAGWALATLFSLAVIYAIVRLLDDRRSRAILFGSAIILILATCVLPVWMSWRNRGETASDLRLLLPSELADEVQRLGGEKVFANPTALRHLLLLLLPKGGGGVSLEDSARLALNPSQWREAFRRQRWPAVVLSGPIGEYRPLLDHLLVSPDWHLASVTNHGFLFRHGPGLPPRALEETFQFGSHHETALHLAQIAGYYEAIRRTGDARACLERALSLAPENTSVLSYAANFAVAQRRWQDALAHSRKALENNPNLGHAKLVQALALFETGETEQAEKLTEEVLLESPNDSYTLFLSARIRRTLNDYSGEAASLEKLVTNAKTAGVSPVDYQIYLAQAYAKQGLAESALRSYRAALESDQLGPRERDDIRDAIEAIESKSAR
;
A
#
# COMPACT_ATOMS: atom_id res chain seq x y z
N MET A 1 1.04 -5.43 -0.33
CA MET A 1 1.60 -4.95 0.96
C MET A 1 0.69 -5.22 2.18
N LEU A 2 -0.58 -5.64 2.03
CA LEU A 2 -1.46 -5.93 3.18
C LEU A 2 -1.27 -7.32 3.81
N VAL A 3 -0.69 -8.28 3.07
CA VAL A 3 -0.45 -9.62 3.62
C VAL A 3 0.69 -9.62 4.63
N THR A 4 1.69 -8.73 4.56
CA THR A 4 2.81 -8.78 5.53
C THR A 4 2.45 -8.24 6.92
N GLY A 5 1.50 -7.30 7.02
CA GLY A 5 1.12 -6.65 8.29
C GLY A 5 0.34 -7.56 9.25
N GLN A 6 -0.60 -8.36 8.73
CA GLN A 6 -1.34 -9.33 9.55
C GLN A 6 -0.43 -10.41 10.12
N TRP A 7 0.57 -10.86 9.35
CA TRP A 7 1.49 -11.90 9.82
C TRP A 7 2.41 -11.38 10.92
N VAL A 8 2.90 -10.13 10.85
CA VAL A 8 3.74 -9.56 11.91
C VAL A 8 2.96 -9.40 13.22
N ALA A 9 1.70 -8.95 13.17
CA ALA A 9 0.86 -8.82 14.35
C ALA A 9 0.51 -10.18 14.97
N VAL A 10 0.19 -11.18 14.14
CA VAL A 10 -0.02 -12.56 14.59
C VAL A 10 1.27 -13.12 15.19
N PHE A 11 2.42 -12.95 14.53
CA PHE A 11 3.71 -13.44 15.03
C PHE A 11 4.11 -12.78 16.36
N ALA A 12 3.90 -11.48 16.50
CA ALA A 12 4.13 -10.74 17.75
C ALA A 12 3.22 -11.23 18.88
N GLY A 13 1.93 -11.50 18.59
CA GLY A 13 1.00 -12.07 19.55
C GLY A 13 1.41 -13.47 20.02
N TRP A 14 1.90 -14.31 19.10
CA TRP A 14 2.36 -15.66 19.41
C TRP A 14 3.69 -15.65 20.19
N ALA A 15 4.59 -14.72 19.87
CA ALA A 15 5.84 -14.52 20.61
C ALA A 15 5.57 -14.07 22.05
N LEU A 16 4.65 -13.12 22.25
CA LEU A 16 4.24 -12.66 23.58
C LEU A 16 3.56 -13.77 24.39
N ALA A 17 2.66 -14.53 23.77
CA ALA A 17 2.02 -15.69 24.42
C ALA A 17 3.06 -16.75 24.84
N THR A 18 4.03 -17.03 23.97
CA THR A 18 5.10 -18.00 24.26
C THR A 18 6.01 -17.53 25.41
N LEU A 19 6.38 -16.24 25.44
CA LEU A 19 7.15 -15.66 26.54
C LEU A 19 6.38 -15.70 27.87
N PHE A 20 5.07 -15.42 27.84
CA PHE A 20 4.21 -15.51 29.01
C PHE A 20 4.10 -16.95 29.52
N SER A 21 3.85 -17.93 28.64
CA SER A 21 3.80 -19.34 29.01
C SER A 21 5.14 -19.83 29.58
N LEU A 22 6.27 -19.40 29.01
CA LEU A 22 7.60 -19.71 29.53
C LEU A 22 7.84 -19.13 30.92
N ALA A 23 7.40 -17.90 31.18
CA ALA A 23 7.50 -17.26 32.49
C ALA A 23 6.67 -17.99 33.56
N VAL A 24 5.44 -18.42 33.21
CA VAL A 24 4.56 -19.20 34.09
C VAL A 24 5.17 -20.57 34.38
N ILE A 25 5.67 -21.27 33.36
CA ILE A 25 6.32 -22.57 33.53
C ILE A 25 7.58 -22.43 34.40
N TYR A 26 8.39 -21.39 34.20
CA TYR A 26 9.57 -21.12 35.02
C TYR A 26 9.20 -20.87 36.50
N ALA A 27 8.12 -20.13 36.76
CA ALA A 27 7.63 -19.90 38.11
C ALA A 27 7.17 -21.20 38.79
N ILE A 28 6.47 -22.08 38.06
CA ILE A 28 6.01 -23.39 38.56
C ILE A 28 7.20 -24.32 38.82
N VAL A 29 8.18 -24.36 37.91
CA VAL A 29 9.41 -25.16 38.06
C VAL A 29 10.19 -24.77 39.31
N ARG A 30 10.18 -23.48 39.68
CA ARG A 30 10.86 -22.98 40.88
C ARG A 30 10.18 -23.42 42.20
N LEU A 31 8.90 -23.79 42.14
CA LEU A 31 8.12 -24.27 43.28
C LEU A 31 8.16 -25.79 43.46
N LEU A 32 8.84 -26.51 42.56
CA LEU A 32 8.90 -27.98 42.56
C LEU A 32 10.26 -28.49 43.03
N ASP A 33 10.26 -29.25 44.12
CA ASP A 33 11.48 -29.85 44.68
C ASP A 33 11.97 -31.07 43.89
N ASP A 34 11.07 -31.87 43.31
CA ASP A 34 11.43 -33.12 42.65
C ASP A 34 12.03 -32.94 41.25
N ARG A 35 13.06 -33.74 40.94
CA ARG A 35 13.84 -33.67 39.70
C ARG A 35 13.07 -34.24 38.49
N ARG A 36 12.20 -35.24 38.69
CA ARG A 36 11.40 -35.81 37.59
C ARG A 36 10.30 -34.85 37.14
N SER A 37 9.60 -34.22 38.08
CA SER A 37 8.57 -33.22 37.77
C SER A 37 9.12 -32.02 37.00
N ARG A 38 10.32 -31.54 37.36
CA ARG A 38 11.02 -30.49 36.61
C ARG A 38 11.37 -30.92 35.18
N ALA A 39 11.85 -32.15 34.99
CA ALA A 39 12.18 -32.67 33.67
C ALA A 39 10.95 -32.82 32.75
N ILE A 40 9.81 -33.26 33.30
CA ILE A 40 8.54 -33.40 32.55
C ILE A 40 8.01 -32.03 32.12
N LEU A 41 8.03 -31.03 33.01
CA LEU A 41 7.61 -29.67 32.71
C LEU A 41 8.52 -28.97 31.70
N PHE A 42 9.83 -29.19 31.77
CA PHE A 42 10.75 -28.71 30.74
C PHE A 42 10.50 -29.38 29.38
N GLY A 43 10.25 -30.69 29.36
CA GLY A 43 9.91 -31.42 28.14
C GLY A 43 8.61 -30.92 27.50
N SER A 44 7.56 -30.68 28.29
CA SER A 44 6.29 -30.15 27.80
C SER A 44 6.40 -28.70 27.34
N ALA A 45 7.24 -27.87 27.98
CA ALA A 45 7.54 -26.51 27.54
C ALA A 45 8.23 -26.49 26.17
N ILE A 46 9.20 -27.37 25.93
CA ILE A 46 9.88 -27.49 24.64
C ILE A 46 8.89 -27.92 23.55
N ILE A 47 8.02 -28.89 23.84
CA ILE A 47 6.97 -29.32 22.90
C ILE A 47 6.00 -28.16 22.60
N LEU A 48 5.62 -27.37 23.61
CA LEU A 48 4.76 -26.21 23.44
C LEU A 48 5.43 -25.13 22.56
N ILE A 49 6.71 -24.83 22.78
CA ILE A 49 7.49 -23.89 21.96
C ILE A 49 7.64 -24.41 20.53
N LEU A 50 7.89 -25.71 20.34
CA LEU A 50 7.93 -26.30 19.01
C LEU A 50 6.55 -26.25 18.33
N ALA A 51 5.47 -26.47 19.06
CA ALA A 51 4.11 -26.38 18.54
C ALA A 51 3.69 -24.93 18.19
N THR A 52 4.14 -23.92 18.95
CA THR A 52 3.78 -22.51 18.72
C THR A 52 4.73 -21.78 17.76
N CYS A 53 6.00 -22.17 17.69
CA CYS A 53 6.98 -21.52 16.81
C CYS A 53 7.26 -22.33 15.55
N VAL A 54 7.40 -23.66 15.65
CA VAL A 54 7.83 -24.49 14.51
C VAL A 54 6.66 -24.94 13.67
N LEU A 55 5.52 -25.32 14.28
CA LEU A 55 4.36 -25.80 13.53
C LEU A 55 3.76 -24.73 12.58
N PRO A 56 3.58 -23.47 12.98
CA PRO A 56 3.05 -22.43 12.09
C PRO A 56 4.06 -22.00 11.04
N VAL A 57 5.35 -21.96 11.38
CA VAL A 57 6.44 -21.71 10.42
C VAL A 57 6.54 -22.84 9.40
N TRP A 58 6.38 -24.09 9.83
CA TRP A 58 6.39 -25.27 8.97
C TRP A 58 5.11 -25.39 8.13
N MET A 59 3.93 -25.07 8.68
CA MET A 59 2.67 -24.98 7.91
C MET A 59 2.73 -23.83 6.89
N SER A 60 3.28 -22.68 7.29
CA SER A 60 3.58 -21.56 6.38
C SER A 60 4.59 -21.98 5.31
N TRP A 61 5.60 -22.79 5.66
CA TRP A 61 6.58 -23.34 4.74
C TRP A 61 5.98 -24.38 3.78
N ARG A 62 5.03 -25.19 4.25
CA ARG A 62 4.33 -26.22 3.46
C ARG A 62 3.30 -25.62 2.51
N ASN A 63 2.71 -24.47 2.84
CA ASN A 63 1.82 -23.71 1.95
C ASN A 63 2.58 -22.83 0.92
N ARG A 64 3.92 -22.91 0.82
CA ARG A 64 4.76 -22.13 -0.12
C ARG A 64 4.71 -22.61 -1.58
N GLY A 65 3.59 -23.13 -2.06
CA GLY A 65 3.42 -23.36 -3.49
C GLY A 65 3.46 -22.06 -4.31
N GLU A 66 3.18 -20.92 -3.67
CA GLU A 66 2.96 -19.63 -4.34
C GLU A 66 3.77 -18.44 -3.78
N THR A 67 4.52 -18.62 -2.69
CA THR A 67 5.30 -17.51 -2.09
C THR A 67 6.75 -17.55 -2.57
N ALA A 68 7.20 -16.42 -3.13
CA ALA A 68 8.59 -16.17 -3.50
C ALA A 68 9.56 -16.71 -2.45
N SER A 69 10.32 -17.75 -2.80
CA SER A 69 11.35 -18.32 -1.94
C SER A 69 12.57 -17.42 -1.83
N ASP A 70 12.84 -16.64 -2.88
CA ASP A 70 13.95 -15.70 -2.90
C ASP A 70 13.67 -14.45 -2.06
N LEU A 71 14.48 -14.25 -1.03
CA LEU A 71 14.43 -13.08 -0.13
C LEU A 71 14.59 -11.76 -0.89
N ARG A 72 15.20 -11.77 -2.07
CA ARG A 72 15.39 -10.58 -2.90
C ARG A 72 14.08 -10.00 -3.44
N LEU A 73 13.02 -10.80 -3.50
CA LEU A 73 11.67 -10.35 -3.85
C LEU A 73 10.94 -9.67 -2.69
N LEU A 74 11.42 -9.87 -1.47
CA LEU A 74 10.80 -9.39 -0.23
C LEU A 74 11.59 -8.25 0.44
N LEU A 75 12.88 -8.16 0.13
CA LEU A 75 13.80 -7.16 0.67
C LEU A 75 14.35 -6.30 -0.48
N PRO A 76 14.55 -4.99 -0.24
CA PRO A 76 15.10 -4.05 -1.22
C PRO A 76 16.62 -4.23 -1.41
N SER A 77 17.04 -5.47 -1.63
CA SER A 77 18.43 -5.90 -1.82
C SER A 77 19.08 -5.19 -3.02
N GLU A 78 18.36 -5.07 -4.14
CA GLU A 78 18.83 -4.34 -5.32
C GLU A 78 19.14 -2.87 -5.02
N LEU A 79 18.27 -2.18 -4.27
CA LEU A 79 18.51 -0.80 -3.87
C LEU A 79 19.72 -0.71 -2.94
N ALA A 80 19.89 -1.66 -2.03
CA ALA A 80 21.04 -1.70 -1.13
C ALA A 80 22.35 -1.95 -1.88
N ASP A 81 22.37 -2.88 -2.84
CA ASP A 81 23.53 -3.16 -3.68
C ASP A 81 23.94 -1.92 -4.49
N GLU A 82 22.98 -1.20 -5.06
CA GLU A 82 23.27 0.05 -5.76
C GLU A 82 23.81 1.14 -4.83
N VAL A 83 23.24 1.29 -3.63
CA VAL A 83 23.74 2.25 -2.63
C VAL A 83 25.15 1.89 -2.17
N GLN A 84 25.47 0.62 -1.98
CA GLN A 84 26.81 0.18 -1.60
C GLN A 84 27.85 0.52 -2.67
N ARG A 85 27.50 0.42 -3.96
CA ARG A 85 28.38 0.78 -5.08
C ARG A 85 28.73 2.27 -5.12
N LEU A 86 27.95 3.13 -4.45
CA LEU A 86 28.28 4.54 -4.26
C LEU A 86 29.42 4.77 -3.26
N GLY A 87 30.05 3.72 -2.71
CA GLY A 87 31.27 3.86 -1.90
C GLY A 87 31.06 4.47 -0.52
N GLY A 88 29.85 4.37 0.04
CA GLY A 88 29.53 4.88 1.38
C GLY A 88 29.13 6.36 1.42
N GLU A 89 28.77 6.94 0.27
CA GLU A 89 28.21 8.28 0.17
C GLU A 89 26.85 8.42 0.89
N LYS A 90 26.57 9.62 1.42
CA LYS A 90 25.29 9.95 2.05
C LYS A 90 24.22 10.14 0.97
N VAL A 91 23.27 9.21 0.87
CA VAL A 91 22.13 9.34 -0.06
C VAL A 91 20.90 9.92 0.64
N PHE A 92 20.04 10.61 -0.09
CA PHE A 92 18.72 10.95 0.44
C PHE A 92 17.80 9.73 0.31
N ALA A 93 17.01 9.44 1.34
CA ALA A 93 16.05 8.34 1.34
C ALA A 93 14.74 8.81 1.95
N ASN A 94 13.60 8.56 1.27
CA ASN A 94 12.27 8.80 1.84
C ASN A 94 12.06 7.91 3.09
N PRO A 95 11.07 8.18 3.96
CA PRO A 95 10.94 7.47 5.23
C PRO A 95 10.96 5.95 5.14
N THR A 96 10.25 5.36 4.16
CA THR A 96 10.27 3.91 3.93
C THR A 96 11.64 3.43 3.45
N ALA A 97 12.29 4.12 2.51
CA ALA A 97 13.66 3.78 2.09
C ALA A 97 14.67 3.90 3.22
N LEU A 98 14.53 4.92 4.08
CA LEU A 98 15.40 5.12 5.23
C LEU A 98 15.30 3.93 6.20
N ARG A 99 14.08 3.44 6.48
CA ARG A 99 13.86 2.24 7.29
C ARG A 99 14.49 1.01 6.65
N HIS A 100 14.31 0.84 5.34
CA HIS A 100 14.91 -0.27 4.59
C HIS A 100 16.45 -0.26 4.67
N LEU A 101 17.08 0.90 4.49
CA LEU A 101 18.54 1.03 4.59
C LEU A 101 19.05 0.76 6.01
N LEU A 102 18.31 1.19 7.05
CA LEU A 102 18.63 0.87 8.44
C LEU A 102 18.51 -0.63 8.73
N LEU A 103 17.45 -1.28 8.24
CA LEU A 103 17.25 -2.73 8.34
C LEU A 103 18.42 -3.51 7.71
N LEU A 104 18.98 -3.01 6.61
CA LEU A 104 20.10 -3.62 5.89
C LEU A 104 21.48 -3.20 6.41
N LEU A 105 21.54 -2.59 7.62
CA LEU A 105 22.77 -2.15 8.27
C LEU A 105 23.62 -1.19 7.40
N LEU A 106 22.95 -0.32 6.63
CA LEU A 106 23.57 0.77 5.88
C LEU A 106 23.30 2.14 6.53
N PRO A 107 23.76 2.41 7.78
CA PRO A 107 23.40 3.62 8.52
C PRO A 107 23.97 4.90 7.88
N LYS A 108 25.05 4.79 7.09
CA LYS A 108 25.60 5.92 6.32
C LYS A 108 24.71 6.32 5.13
N GLY A 109 23.80 5.45 4.70
CA GLY A 109 22.87 5.69 3.60
C GLY A 109 21.69 6.59 3.93
N GLY A 110 21.48 6.96 5.20
CA GLY A 110 20.32 7.76 5.62
C GLY A 110 20.45 9.28 5.46
N GLY A 111 21.43 9.77 4.70
CA GLY A 111 21.52 11.18 4.31
C GLY A 111 21.73 12.21 5.43
N GLY A 112 21.79 11.79 6.71
CA GLY A 112 21.86 12.67 7.87
C GLY A 112 20.56 13.40 8.20
N VAL A 113 19.42 12.86 7.78
CA VAL A 113 18.08 13.48 7.94
C VAL A 113 17.23 12.61 8.88
N SER A 114 16.44 13.24 9.76
CA SER A 114 15.50 12.51 10.62
C SER A 114 14.35 11.90 9.79
N LEU A 115 13.63 10.92 10.34
CA LEU A 115 12.45 10.35 9.66
C LEU A 115 11.38 11.40 9.37
N GLU A 116 11.19 12.35 10.29
CA GLU A 116 10.22 13.44 10.16
C GLU A 116 10.64 14.43 9.06
N ASP A 117 11.90 14.85 9.07
CA ASP A 117 12.44 15.72 8.02
C ASP A 117 12.41 15.01 6.67
N SER A 118 12.73 13.71 6.62
CA SER A 118 12.67 12.90 5.40
C SER A 118 11.25 12.89 4.81
N ALA A 119 10.22 12.69 5.63
CA ALA A 119 8.82 12.74 5.22
C ALA A 119 8.43 14.13 4.69
N ARG A 120 8.82 15.19 5.42
CA ARG A 120 8.55 16.57 5.01
C ARG A 120 9.21 16.89 3.67
N LEU A 121 10.48 16.55 3.49
CA LEU A 121 11.21 16.85 2.26
C LEU A 121 10.70 16.03 1.06
N ALA A 122 10.29 14.77 1.27
CA ALA A 122 9.72 13.93 0.22
C ALA A 122 8.41 14.49 -0.37
N LEU A 123 7.65 15.24 0.44
CA LEU A 123 6.40 15.89 0.02
C LEU A 123 6.58 17.35 -0.43
N ASN A 124 7.75 17.96 -0.19
CA ASN A 124 8.00 19.38 -0.45
C ASN A 124 9.29 19.58 -1.28
N PRO A 125 9.21 19.49 -2.64
CA PRO A 125 10.38 19.62 -3.51
C PRO A 125 11.17 20.95 -3.37
N SER A 126 10.49 22.04 -3.01
CA SER A 126 11.13 23.33 -2.73
C SER A 126 12.09 23.25 -1.55
N GLN A 127 11.60 22.73 -0.41
CA GLN A 127 12.40 22.51 0.79
C GLN A 127 13.49 21.46 0.56
N TRP A 128 13.17 20.40 -0.20
CA TRP A 128 14.14 19.39 -0.57
C TRP A 128 15.32 19.98 -1.34
N ARG A 129 15.10 20.87 -2.31
CA ARG A 129 16.18 21.55 -3.05
C ARG A 129 17.06 22.42 -2.15
N GLU A 130 16.48 23.07 -1.15
CA GLU A 130 17.26 23.82 -0.14
C GLU A 130 18.15 22.91 0.70
N ALA A 131 17.60 21.78 1.16
CA ALA A 131 18.36 20.80 1.91
C ALA A 131 19.46 20.16 1.06
N PHE A 132 19.17 19.86 -0.21
CA PHE A 132 20.13 19.33 -1.18
C PHE A 132 21.33 20.27 -1.37
N ARG A 133 21.13 21.59 -1.46
CA ARG A 133 22.25 22.56 -1.57
C ARG A 133 23.22 22.50 -0.39
N ARG A 134 22.73 22.13 0.80
CA ARG A 134 23.53 22.03 2.03
C ARG A 134 24.19 20.66 2.16
N GLN A 135 23.45 19.59 1.87
CA GLN A 135 23.88 18.21 2.12
C GLN A 135 24.60 17.57 0.94
N ARG A 136 24.31 18.02 -0.29
CA ARG A 136 24.90 17.55 -1.55
C ARG A 136 24.82 16.03 -1.74
N TRP A 137 23.61 15.47 -1.60
CA TRP A 137 23.39 14.04 -1.80
C TRP A 137 23.69 13.64 -3.26
N PRO A 138 24.54 12.64 -3.52
CA PRO A 138 24.87 12.19 -4.88
C PRO A 138 23.80 11.28 -5.47
N ALA A 139 22.91 10.73 -4.64
CA ALA A 139 21.80 9.90 -5.05
C ALA A 139 20.57 10.07 -4.16
N VAL A 140 19.40 9.71 -4.72
CA VAL A 140 18.11 9.68 -4.05
C VAL A 140 17.51 8.28 -4.21
N VAL A 141 17.14 7.67 -3.08
CA VAL A 141 16.44 6.38 -3.03
C VAL A 141 15.00 6.62 -2.62
N LEU A 142 14.08 6.20 -3.47
CA LEU A 142 12.64 6.26 -3.20
C LEU A 142 12.10 4.83 -3.15
N SER A 143 11.44 4.43 -2.07
CA SER A 143 10.86 3.09 -1.95
C SER A 143 9.57 3.10 -1.14
N GLY A 144 8.74 2.08 -1.33
CA GLY A 144 7.44 1.98 -0.67
C GLY A 144 6.32 2.70 -1.42
N PRO A 145 5.22 3.06 -0.73
CA PRO A 145 4.04 3.66 -1.35
C PRO A 145 4.37 4.97 -2.05
N ILE A 146 4.04 5.08 -3.34
CA ILE A 146 4.38 6.24 -4.17
C ILE A 146 3.83 7.55 -3.59
N GLY A 147 2.67 7.51 -2.92
CA GLY A 147 2.08 8.69 -2.28
C GLY A 147 2.97 9.34 -1.22
N GLU A 148 3.90 8.60 -0.61
CA GLU A 148 4.84 9.11 0.39
C GLU A 148 5.88 10.07 -0.20
N TYR A 149 6.14 9.99 -1.52
CA TYR A 149 7.20 10.74 -2.19
C TYR A 149 6.82 11.23 -3.59
N ARG A 150 5.53 11.17 -3.97
CA ARG A 150 5.06 11.53 -5.32
C ARG A 150 5.55 12.91 -5.78
N PRO A 151 5.46 13.98 -4.96
CA PRO A 151 5.94 15.30 -5.38
C PRO A 151 7.44 15.32 -5.70
N LEU A 152 8.25 14.63 -4.88
CA LEU A 152 9.69 14.54 -5.12
C LEU A 152 10.02 13.66 -6.34
N LEU A 153 9.32 12.54 -6.54
CA LEU A 153 9.47 11.70 -7.73
C LEU A 153 9.21 12.50 -9.01
N ASP A 154 8.08 13.22 -9.06
CA ASP A 154 7.71 14.05 -10.21
C ASP A 154 8.76 15.15 -10.45
N HIS A 155 9.29 15.76 -9.38
CA HIS A 155 10.38 16.74 -9.47
C HIS A 155 11.67 16.14 -10.06
N LEU A 156 12.09 14.96 -9.60
CA LEU A 156 13.33 14.32 -10.04
C LEU A 156 13.26 13.86 -11.49
N LEU A 157 12.10 13.36 -11.94
CA LEU A 157 11.90 12.90 -13.32
C LEU A 157 12.05 14.00 -14.38
N VAL A 158 11.79 15.26 -14.00
CA VAL A 158 11.89 16.41 -14.92
C VAL A 158 13.14 17.27 -14.69
N SER A 159 13.92 16.99 -13.64
CA SER A 159 15.11 17.77 -13.30
C SER A 159 16.29 17.38 -14.17
N PRO A 160 16.97 18.32 -14.86
CA PRO A 160 18.05 17.99 -15.79
C PRO A 160 19.30 17.44 -15.10
N ASP A 161 19.50 17.80 -13.83
CA ASP A 161 20.67 17.38 -13.03
C ASP A 161 20.50 16.00 -12.39
N TRP A 162 19.31 15.40 -12.54
CA TRP A 162 18.96 14.11 -11.97
C TRP A 162 18.54 13.15 -13.07
N HIS A 163 19.08 11.93 -13.02
CA HIS A 163 18.67 10.88 -13.94
C HIS A 163 18.21 9.65 -13.17
N LEU A 164 17.19 8.98 -13.71
CA LEU A 164 16.71 7.70 -13.21
C LEU A 164 17.75 6.63 -13.55
N ALA A 165 18.46 6.16 -12.53
CA ALA A 165 19.54 5.18 -12.68
C ALA A 165 19.01 3.74 -12.66
N SER A 166 18.01 3.45 -11.82
CA SER A 166 17.41 2.12 -11.71
C SER A 166 15.95 2.17 -11.25
N VAL A 167 15.16 1.20 -11.72
CA VAL A 167 13.81 0.88 -11.27
C VAL A 167 13.84 -0.55 -10.76
N THR A 168 13.51 -0.75 -9.49
CA THR A 168 13.49 -2.06 -8.84
C THR A 168 12.06 -2.43 -8.45
N ASN A 169 11.87 -3.67 -8.01
CA ASN A 169 10.58 -4.11 -7.46
C ASN A 169 10.23 -3.45 -6.11
N HIS A 170 11.09 -2.58 -5.57
CA HIS A 170 10.85 -1.85 -4.32
C HIS A 170 10.85 -0.33 -4.49
N GLY A 171 11.27 0.20 -5.65
CA GLY A 171 11.38 1.65 -5.80
C GLY A 171 12.29 2.13 -6.92
N PHE A 172 12.79 3.35 -6.73
CA PHE A 172 13.60 4.09 -7.69
C PHE A 172 14.93 4.51 -7.08
N LEU A 173 15.96 4.52 -7.93
CA LEU A 173 17.23 5.16 -7.64
C LEU A 173 17.48 6.27 -8.66
N PHE A 174 17.69 7.48 -8.16
CA PHE A 174 18.14 8.62 -8.95
C PHE A 174 19.58 8.98 -8.59
N ARG A 175 20.34 9.40 -9.59
CA ARG A 175 21.71 9.89 -9.40
C ARG A 175 21.83 11.33 -9.88
N HIS A 176 22.65 12.09 -9.16
CA HIS A 176 22.96 13.47 -9.49
C HIS A 176 24.14 13.53 -10.47
N GLY A 177 24.06 14.42 -11.46
CA GLY A 177 25.09 14.64 -12.47
C GLY A 177 24.77 13.99 -13.82
N PRO A 178 25.68 14.13 -14.81
CA PRO A 178 25.47 13.62 -16.16
C PRO A 178 25.30 12.10 -16.11
N GLY A 179 24.13 11.64 -16.54
CA GLY A 179 23.69 10.27 -16.40
C GLY A 179 23.85 9.44 -17.65
N LEU A 180 24.21 8.18 -17.44
CA LEU A 180 23.93 7.12 -18.40
C LEU A 180 22.42 6.79 -18.33
N PRO A 181 21.80 6.33 -19.43
CA PRO A 181 20.42 5.85 -19.38
C PRO A 181 20.29 4.71 -18.35
N PRO A 182 19.09 4.52 -17.76
CA PRO A 182 18.85 3.41 -16.85
C PRO A 182 19.27 2.09 -17.52
N ARG A 183 19.98 1.24 -16.77
CA ARG A 183 20.39 -0.07 -17.27
C ARG A 183 19.18 -0.86 -17.73
N ALA A 184 19.36 -1.66 -18.77
CA ALA A 184 18.34 -2.59 -19.22
C ALA A 184 18.04 -3.60 -18.10
N LEU A 185 16.74 -3.82 -17.86
CA LEU A 185 16.18 -4.62 -16.76
C LEU A 185 16.79 -6.02 -16.60
N GLU A 186 17.18 -6.64 -17.71
CA GLU A 186 17.61 -8.04 -17.75
C GLU A 186 19.07 -8.24 -17.33
N GLU A 187 19.90 -7.21 -17.39
CA GLU A 187 21.34 -7.37 -17.19
C GLU A 187 21.72 -7.50 -15.70
N THR A 188 20.88 -7.05 -14.78
CA THR A 188 21.28 -6.90 -13.37
C THR A 188 20.75 -7.98 -12.44
N PHE A 189 19.63 -8.65 -12.75
CA PHE A 189 18.98 -9.53 -11.77
C PHE A 189 18.39 -10.80 -12.38
N GLN A 190 19.00 -11.94 -12.04
CA GLN A 190 18.56 -13.26 -12.46
C GLN A 190 18.04 -14.04 -11.24
N PHE A 191 16.89 -14.70 -11.42
CA PHE A 191 16.33 -15.64 -10.46
C PHE A 191 16.47 -17.06 -10.95
N GLY A 192 16.57 -18.01 -10.03
CA GLY A 192 16.66 -19.43 -10.36
C GLY A 192 15.36 -20.02 -10.92
N SER A 193 14.24 -19.32 -10.75
CA SER A 193 12.92 -19.76 -11.16
C SER A 193 12.23 -18.78 -12.11
N HIS A 194 11.53 -19.33 -13.12
CA HIS A 194 10.63 -18.55 -13.98
C HIS A 194 9.51 -17.88 -13.18
N HIS A 195 9.03 -18.51 -12.10
CA HIS A 195 8.00 -17.93 -11.23
C HIS A 195 8.50 -16.67 -10.52
N GLU A 196 9.71 -16.73 -9.96
CA GLU A 196 10.33 -15.60 -9.26
C GLU A 196 10.67 -14.46 -10.23
N THR A 197 11.16 -14.82 -11.42
CA THR A 197 11.40 -13.87 -12.51
C THR A 197 10.10 -13.19 -12.95
N ALA A 198 9.02 -13.96 -13.12
CA ALA A 198 7.72 -13.41 -13.48
C ALA A 198 7.19 -12.44 -12.43
N LEU A 199 7.30 -12.80 -11.14
CA LEU A 199 6.86 -11.94 -10.05
C LEU A 199 7.67 -10.65 -9.98
N HIS A 200 8.99 -10.73 -10.11
CA HIS A 200 9.87 -9.55 -10.16
C HIS A 200 9.48 -8.59 -11.29
N LEU A 201 9.32 -9.13 -12.50
CA LEU A 201 8.90 -8.35 -13.67
C LEU A 201 7.53 -7.69 -13.45
N ALA A 202 6.58 -8.43 -12.88
CA ALA A 202 5.25 -7.90 -12.58
C ALA A 202 5.29 -6.77 -11.53
N GLN A 203 6.13 -6.90 -10.50
CA GLN A 203 6.34 -5.85 -9.49
C GLN A 203 6.97 -4.59 -10.09
N ILE A 204 8.02 -4.73 -10.89
CA ILE A 204 8.69 -3.61 -11.56
C ILE A 204 7.73 -2.89 -12.53
N ALA A 205 6.86 -3.63 -13.22
CA ALA A 205 5.88 -3.03 -14.12
C ALA A 205 5.00 -1.99 -13.41
N GLY A 206 4.64 -2.22 -12.14
CA GLY A 206 3.91 -1.26 -11.33
C GLY A 206 4.69 0.05 -11.11
N TYR A 207 6.00 -0.03 -10.92
CA TYR A 207 6.86 1.16 -10.80
C TYR A 207 7.05 1.88 -12.13
N TYR A 208 7.15 1.17 -13.25
CA TYR A 208 7.18 1.79 -14.58
C TYR A 208 5.86 2.50 -14.91
N GLU A 209 4.72 1.89 -14.55
CA GLU A 209 3.40 2.50 -14.71
C GLU A 209 3.32 3.81 -13.91
N ALA A 210 3.80 3.82 -12.67
CA ALA A 210 3.79 5.00 -11.82
C ALA A 210 4.54 6.21 -12.39
N ILE A 211 5.63 5.96 -13.14
CA ILE A 211 6.41 7.01 -13.85
C ILE A 211 5.96 7.20 -15.30
N ARG A 212 4.79 6.66 -15.67
CA ARG A 212 4.14 6.80 -16.99
C ARG A 212 4.98 6.22 -18.14
N ARG A 213 5.90 5.30 -17.85
CA ARG A 213 6.63 4.50 -18.83
C ARG A 213 5.81 3.28 -19.23
N THR A 214 4.66 3.53 -19.86
CA THR A 214 3.65 2.51 -20.18
C THR A 214 4.17 1.40 -21.09
N GLY A 215 5.10 1.71 -22.00
CA GLY A 215 5.72 0.71 -22.89
C GLY A 215 6.55 -0.32 -22.11
N ASP A 216 7.40 0.15 -21.19
CA ASP A 216 8.23 -0.73 -20.36
C ASP A 216 7.38 -1.54 -19.38
N ALA A 217 6.38 -0.91 -18.75
CA ALA A 217 5.43 -1.61 -17.87
C ALA A 217 4.71 -2.75 -18.61
N ARG A 218 4.27 -2.50 -19.84
CA ARG A 218 3.62 -3.51 -20.68
C ARG A 218 4.57 -4.65 -21.03
N ALA A 219 5.79 -4.35 -21.48
CA ALA A 219 6.79 -5.36 -21.83
C ALA A 219 7.10 -6.28 -20.63
N CYS A 220 7.28 -5.71 -19.44
CA CYS A 220 7.47 -6.46 -18.21
C CYS A 220 6.29 -7.41 -17.91
N LEU A 221 5.05 -6.94 -18.03
CA LEU A 221 3.86 -7.75 -17.75
C LEU A 221 3.60 -8.83 -18.79
N GLU A 222 3.80 -8.54 -20.07
CA GLU A 222 3.69 -9.54 -21.14
C GLU A 222 4.70 -10.67 -20.91
N ARG A 223 5.94 -10.32 -20.56
CA ARG A 223 6.97 -11.31 -20.21
C ARG A 223 6.60 -12.08 -18.95
N ALA A 224 6.15 -11.41 -17.89
CA ALA A 224 5.73 -12.06 -16.65
C ALA A 224 4.59 -13.06 -16.89
N LEU A 225 3.56 -12.67 -17.64
CA LEU A 225 2.45 -13.55 -18.02
C LEU A 225 2.90 -14.72 -18.90
N SER A 226 3.90 -14.53 -19.77
CA SER A 226 4.46 -15.63 -20.57
C SER A 226 5.21 -16.66 -19.72
N LEU A 227 5.86 -16.22 -18.62
CA LEU A 227 6.64 -17.07 -17.73
C LEU A 227 5.77 -17.78 -16.69
N ALA A 228 4.71 -17.12 -16.21
CA ALA A 228 3.83 -17.64 -15.18
C ALA A 228 2.36 -17.17 -15.40
N PRO A 229 1.66 -17.72 -16.41
CA PRO A 229 0.33 -17.25 -16.82
C PRO A 229 -0.76 -17.43 -15.76
N GLU A 230 -0.60 -18.43 -14.88
CA GLU A 230 -1.55 -18.75 -13.81
C GLU A 230 -1.13 -18.18 -12.44
N ASN A 231 -0.01 -17.45 -12.38
CA ASN A 231 0.42 -16.88 -11.11
C ASN A 231 -0.53 -15.75 -10.67
N THR A 232 -1.20 -15.96 -9.56
CA THR A 232 -2.19 -15.04 -8.98
C THR A 232 -1.64 -13.62 -8.76
N SER A 233 -0.39 -13.49 -8.33
CA SER A 233 0.25 -12.17 -8.14
C SER A 233 0.51 -11.48 -9.48
N VAL A 234 1.03 -12.21 -10.48
CA VAL A 234 1.26 -11.69 -11.83
C VAL A 234 -0.06 -11.25 -12.48
N LEU A 235 -1.10 -12.08 -12.38
CA LEU A 235 -2.46 -11.75 -12.84
C LEU A 235 -3.00 -10.49 -12.15
N SER A 236 -2.74 -10.33 -10.85
CA SER A 236 -3.13 -9.13 -10.10
C SER A 236 -2.43 -7.86 -10.59
N TYR A 237 -1.13 -7.91 -10.86
CA TYR A 237 -0.41 -6.78 -11.46
C TYR A 237 -0.90 -6.48 -12.88
N ALA A 238 -1.20 -7.50 -13.68
CA ALA A 238 -1.78 -7.33 -15.01
C ALA A 238 -3.16 -6.67 -14.95
N ALA A 239 -4.02 -7.08 -14.01
CA ALA A 239 -5.33 -6.49 -13.80
C ALA A 239 -5.24 -5.02 -13.36
N ASN A 240 -4.34 -4.69 -12.43
CA ASN A 240 -4.07 -3.30 -12.02
C ASN A 240 -3.59 -2.43 -13.19
N PHE A 241 -2.66 -2.95 -14.00
CA PHE A 241 -2.18 -2.25 -15.16
C PHE A 241 -3.30 -2.03 -16.19
N ALA A 242 -4.17 -3.02 -16.41
CA ALA A 242 -5.34 -2.87 -17.25
C ALA A 242 -6.29 -1.77 -16.75
N VAL A 243 -6.56 -1.71 -15.43
CA VAL A 243 -7.32 -0.61 -14.80
C VAL A 243 -6.66 0.75 -15.05
N ALA A 244 -5.36 0.87 -14.82
CA ALA A 244 -4.62 2.12 -15.02
C ALA A 244 -4.70 2.60 -16.49
N GLN A 245 -4.76 1.66 -17.43
CA GLN A 245 -4.94 1.93 -18.86
C GLN A 245 -6.41 2.03 -19.29
N ARG A 246 -7.38 1.97 -18.35
CA ARG A 246 -8.83 1.94 -18.61
C ARG A 246 -9.27 0.82 -19.56
N ARG A 247 -8.50 -0.28 -19.60
CA ARG A 247 -8.83 -1.50 -20.35
C ARG A 247 -9.67 -2.41 -19.46
N TRP A 248 -10.93 -2.03 -19.26
CA TRP A 248 -11.81 -2.67 -18.27
C TRP A 248 -12.05 -4.15 -18.54
N GLN A 249 -12.17 -4.55 -19.81
CA GLN A 249 -12.35 -5.95 -20.18
C GLN A 249 -11.12 -6.81 -19.86
N ASP A 250 -9.91 -6.29 -20.12
CA ASP A 250 -8.66 -6.96 -19.74
C ASP A 250 -8.54 -7.07 -18.21
N ALA A 251 -8.94 -6.00 -17.49
CA ALA A 251 -8.94 -5.99 -16.03
C ALA A 251 -9.86 -7.08 -15.46
N LEU A 252 -11.09 -7.20 -15.99
CA LEU A 252 -12.04 -8.26 -15.63
C LEU A 252 -11.50 -9.65 -15.93
N ALA A 253 -10.87 -9.84 -17.08
CA ALA A 253 -10.32 -11.14 -17.48
C ALA A 253 -9.18 -11.57 -16.55
N HIS A 254 -8.23 -10.67 -16.26
CA HIS A 254 -7.12 -10.97 -15.37
C HIS A 254 -7.56 -11.14 -13.91
N SER A 255 -8.47 -10.30 -13.41
CA SER A 255 -8.99 -10.42 -12.04
C SER A 255 -9.78 -11.70 -11.85
N ARG A 256 -10.60 -12.10 -12.84
CA ARG A 256 -11.35 -13.37 -12.80
C ARG A 256 -10.43 -14.57 -12.70
N LYS A 257 -9.40 -14.65 -13.56
CA LYS A 257 -8.39 -15.72 -13.49
C LYS A 257 -7.67 -15.74 -12.15
N ALA A 258 -7.31 -14.57 -11.61
CA ALA A 258 -6.69 -14.50 -10.29
C ALA A 258 -7.62 -15.06 -9.20
N LEU A 259 -8.93 -14.80 -9.28
CA LEU A 259 -9.92 -15.28 -8.32
C LEU A 259 -10.29 -16.75 -8.52
N GLU A 260 -10.17 -17.30 -9.73
CA GLU A 260 -10.28 -18.75 -9.98
C GLU A 260 -9.18 -19.51 -9.22
N ASN A 261 -7.96 -18.96 -9.19
CA ASN A 261 -6.82 -19.56 -8.48
C ASN A 261 -6.83 -19.25 -6.98
N ASN A 262 -7.27 -18.04 -6.59
CA ASN A 262 -7.40 -17.64 -5.19
C ASN A 262 -8.68 -16.81 -4.96
N PRO A 263 -9.80 -17.45 -4.57
CA PRO A 263 -11.08 -16.78 -4.39
C PRO A 263 -11.12 -15.71 -3.29
N ASN A 264 -10.18 -15.75 -2.33
CA ASN A 264 -10.15 -14.84 -1.19
C ASN A 264 -9.15 -13.68 -1.40
N LEU A 265 -8.71 -13.45 -2.63
CA LEU A 265 -7.80 -12.35 -2.92
C LEU A 265 -8.56 -11.02 -2.98
N GLY A 266 -8.71 -10.36 -1.82
CA GLY A 266 -9.46 -9.11 -1.70
C GLY A 266 -9.04 -8.01 -2.69
N HIS A 267 -7.74 -7.91 -3.00
CA HIS A 267 -7.26 -6.97 -4.02
C HIS A 267 -7.80 -7.28 -5.43
N ALA A 268 -7.86 -8.55 -5.82
CA ALA A 268 -8.41 -8.94 -7.13
C ALA A 268 -9.93 -8.71 -7.18
N LYS A 269 -10.65 -8.98 -6.08
CA LYS A 269 -12.08 -8.64 -5.95
C LYS A 269 -12.31 -7.14 -6.12
N LEU A 270 -11.48 -6.31 -5.50
CA LEU A 270 -11.56 -4.86 -5.59
C LEU A 270 -11.32 -4.35 -7.02
N VAL A 271 -10.31 -4.88 -7.71
CA VAL A 271 -10.04 -4.55 -9.12
C VAL A 271 -11.21 -4.98 -10.02
N GLN A 272 -11.76 -6.17 -9.78
CA GLN A 272 -12.92 -6.65 -10.50
C GLN A 272 -14.15 -5.76 -10.25
N ALA A 273 -14.41 -5.39 -8.99
CA ALA A 273 -15.51 -4.50 -8.62
C ALA A 273 -15.41 -3.14 -9.31
N LEU A 274 -14.21 -2.54 -9.34
CA LEU A 274 -13.99 -1.30 -10.07
C LEU A 274 -14.26 -1.46 -11.56
N ALA A 275 -13.74 -2.52 -12.19
CA ALA A 275 -13.95 -2.74 -13.61
C ALA A 275 -15.43 -3.02 -13.96
N LEU A 276 -16.15 -3.75 -13.11
CA LEU A 276 -17.59 -3.96 -13.23
C LEU A 276 -18.37 -2.64 -13.11
N PHE A 277 -18.01 -1.81 -12.13
CA PHE A 277 -18.63 -0.49 -11.96
C PHE A 277 -18.45 0.40 -13.20
N GLU A 278 -17.22 0.49 -13.71
CA GLU A 278 -16.89 1.32 -14.89
C GLU A 278 -17.45 0.73 -16.21
N THR A 279 -17.87 -0.54 -16.23
CA THR A 279 -18.55 -1.18 -17.37
C THR A 279 -20.07 -1.23 -17.24
N GLY A 280 -20.62 -0.71 -16.13
CA GLY A 280 -22.06 -0.60 -15.88
C GLY A 280 -22.68 -1.77 -15.11
N GLU A 281 -21.92 -2.80 -14.75
CA GLU A 281 -22.37 -3.95 -13.95
C GLU A 281 -22.38 -3.60 -12.45
N THR A 282 -23.16 -2.58 -12.09
CA THR A 282 -23.07 -1.89 -10.79
C THR A 282 -23.51 -2.77 -9.62
N GLU A 283 -24.54 -3.60 -9.79
CA GLU A 283 -25.02 -4.52 -8.74
C GLU A 283 -24.01 -5.64 -8.43
N GLN A 284 -23.25 -6.09 -9.43
CA GLN A 284 -22.18 -7.07 -9.20
C GLN A 284 -20.98 -6.40 -8.51
N ALA A 285 -20.66 -5.16 -8.91
CA ALA A 285 -19.63 -4.37 -8.25
C ALA A 285 -19.94 -4.16 -6.76
N GLU A 286 -21.20 -3.86 -6.42
CA GLU A 286 -21.64 -3.70 -5.03
C GLU A 286 -21.33 -4.93 -4.19
N LYS A 287 -21.80 -6.11 -4.63
CA LYS A 287 -21.57 -7.38 -3.92
C LYS A 287 -20.09 -7.64 -3.64
N LEU A 288 -19.23 -7.44 -4.64
CA LEU A 288 -17.80 -7.62 -4.47
C LEU A 288 -17.20 -6.62 -3.49
N THR A 289 -17.61 -5.35 -3.54
CA THR A 289 -17.15 -4.37 -2.54
C THR A 289 -17.62 -4.70 -1.13
N GLU A 290 -18.82 -5.24 -0.97
CA GLU A 290 -19.32 -5.70 0.35
C GLU A 290 -18.48 -6.86 0.89
N GLU A 291 -18.15 -7.84 0.05
CA GLU A 291 -17.24 -8.94 0.44
C GLU A 291 -15.88 -8.42 0.91
N VAL A 292 -15.29 -7.47 0.17
CA VAL A 292 -13.99 -6.89 0.55
C VAL A 292 -14.10 -6.11 1.87
N LEU A 293 -15.20 -5.39 2.10
CA LEU A 293 -15.45 -4.64 3.34
C LEU A 293 -15.77 -5.54 4.54
N LEU A 294 -16.23 -6.76 4.34
CA LEU A 294 -16.35 -7.74 5.43
C LEU A 294 -14.99 -8.13 5.99
N GLU A 295 -13.99 -8.29 5.10
CA GLU A 295 -12.62 -8.64 5.50
C GLU A 295 -11.81 -7.41 5.97
N SER A 296 -12.02 -6.26 5.33
CA SER A 296 -11.31 -5.01 5.62
C SER A 296 -12.27 -3.82 5.77
N PRO A 297 -12.98 -3.70 6.92
CA PRO A 297 -14.07 -2.75 7.10
C PRO A 297 -13.70 -1.27 7.01
N ASN A 298 -12.41 -0.96 7.17
CA ASN A 298 -11.86 0.39 7.20
C ASN A 298 -10.94 0.67 6.00
N ASP A 299 -10.90 -0.19 4.98
CA ASP A 299 -10.12 0.09 3.78
C ASP A 299 -10.71 1.30 3.05
N SER A 300 -9.96 2.40 3.03
CA SER A 300 -10.48 3.69 2.57
C SER A 300 -10.74 3.70 1.06
N TYR A 301 -9.96 2.95 0.29
CA TYR A 301 -10.21 2.84 -1.15
C TYR A 301 -11.51 2.09 -1.44
N THR A 302 -11.72 0.94 -0.79
CA THR A 302 -12.95 0.15 -0.95
C THR A 302 -14.19 0.90 -0.44
N LEU A 303 -14.08 1.59 0.71
CA LEU A 303 -15.17 2.43 1.23
C LEU A 303 -15.57 3.53 0.23
N PHE A 304 -14.58 4.17 -0.41
CA PHE A 304 -14.85 5.22 -1.39
C PHE A 304 -15.47 4.67 -2.68
N LEU A 305 -14.99 3.52 -3.16
CA LEU A 305 -15.61 2.84 -4.30
C LEU A 305 -17.05 2.40 -3.98
N SER A 306 -17.29 1.83 -2.79
CA SER A 306 -18.62 1.46 -2.32
C SER A 306 -19.56 2.67 -2.25
N ALA A 307 -19.10 3.82 -1.75
CA ALA A 307 -19.90 5.05 -1.76
C ALA A 307 -20.31 5.48 -3.18
N ARG A 308 -19.38 5.44 -4.15
CA ARG A 308 -19.66 5.76 -5.57
C ARG A 308 -20.67 4.79 -6.20
N ILE A 309 -20.51 3.49 -5.91
CA ILE A 309 -21.42 2.44 -6.39
C ILE A 309 -22.83 2.67 -5.84
N ARG A 310 -22.96 2.84 -4.52
CA ARG A 310 -24.25 3.04 -3.84
C ARG A 310 -24.96 4.32 -4.26
N ARG A 311 -24.20 5.39 -4.48
CA ARG A 311 -24.73 6.62 -5.10
C ARG A 311 -25.39 6.34 -6.45
N THR A 312 -24.74 5.54 -7.29
CA THR A 312 -25.24 5.17 -8.62
C THR A 312 -26.50 4.31 -8.54
N LEU A 313 -26.58 3.46 -7.51
CA LEU A 313 -27.76 2.66 -7.17
C LEU A 313 -28.86 3.46 -6.45
N ASN A 314 -28.66 4.75 -6.18
CA ASN A 314 -29.52 5.61 -5.36
C ASN A 314 -29.69 5.14 -3.90
N ASP A 315 -28.80 4.27 -3.40
CA ASP A 315 -28.70 3.96 -1.97
C ASP A 315 -27.90 5.06 -1.25
N TYR A 316 -28.54 6.21 -1.08
CA TYR A 316 -27.94 7.35 -0.42
C TYR A 316 -27.65 7.08 1.07
N SER A 317 -28.40 6.17 1.71
CA SER A 317 -28.15 5.74 3.10
C SER A 317 -26.84 4.98 3.24
N GLY A 318 -26.60 3.99 2.38
CA GLY A 318 -25.35 3.24 2.37
C GLY A 318 -24.17 4.04 1.83
N GLU A 319 -24.39 5.01 0.92
CA GLU A 319 -23.39 6.01 0.52
C GLU A 319 -22.92 6.81 1.75
N ALA A 320 -23.86 7.38 2.52
CA ALA A 320 -23.57 8.16 3.72
C ALA A 320 -22.82 7.34 4.78
N ALA A 321 -23.23 6.09 5.03
CA ALA A 321 -22.55 5.21 5.99
C ALA A 321 -21.08 4.93 5.61
N SER A 322 -20.79 4.73 4.31
CA SER A 322 -19.40 4.55 3.84
C SER A 322 -18.59 5.85 3.95
N LEU A 323 -19.20 7.01 3.65
CA LEU A 323 -18.56 8.32 3.75
C LEU A 323 -18.28 8.74 5.21
N GLU A 324 -19.16 8.43 6.16
CA GLU A 324 -18.93 8.67 7.59
C GLU A 324 -17.67 7.94 8.10
N LYS A 325 -17.48 6.68 7.67
CA LYS A 325 -16.26 5.92 7.96
C LYS A 325 -15.03 6.57 7.35
N LEU A 326 -15.13 7.07 6.11
CA LEU A 326 -14.03 7.79 5.46
C LEU A 326 -13.65 9.08 6.16
N VAL A 327 -14.65 9.88 6.57
CA VAL A 327 -14.41 11.10 7.37
C VAL A 327 -13.71 10.74 8.68
N THR A 328 -14.13 9.66 9.34
CA THR A 328 -13.51 9.17 10.58
C THR A 328 -12.06 8.74 10.33
N ASN A 329 -11.82 7.91 9.31
CA ASN A 329 -10.48 7.45 8.93
C ASN A 329 -9.53 8.61 8.61
N ALA A 330 -9.99 9.60 7.83
CA ALA A 330 -9.21 10.78 7.47
C ALA A 330 -8.83 11.62 8.70
N LYS A 331 -9.78 11.86 9.60
CA LYS A 331 -9.52 12.57 10.87
C LYS A 331 -8.50 11.82 11.74
N THR A 332 -8.63 10.50 11.87
CA THR A 332 -7.67 9.67 12.61
C THR A 332 -6.29 9.70 11.97
N ALA A 333 -6.21 9.79 10.64
CA ALA A 333 -4.95 9.92 9.91
C ALA A 333 -4.35 11.35 9.92
N GLY A 334 -5.04 12.34 10.49
CA GLY A 334 -4.63 13.75 10.45
C GLY A 334 -4.71 14.37 9.05
N VAL A 335 -5.48 13.75 8.14
CA VAL A 335 -5.73 14.25 6.79
C VAL A 335 -7.07 14.99 6.80
N SER A 336 -7.15 16.10 6.08
CA SER A 336 -8.39 16.87 5.94
C SER A 336 -9.50 15.99 5.32
N PRO A 337 -10.67 15.86 5.96
CA PRO A 337 -11.78 15.06 5.45
C PRO A 337 -12.70 15.84 4.49
N VAL A 338 -12.29 17.02 4.02
CA VAL A 338 -13.19 18.00 3.38
C VAL A 338 -13.94 17.43 2.18
N ASP A 339 -13.27 16.69 1.30
CA ASP A 339 -13.89 16.08 0.12
C ASP A 339 -14.99 15.08 0.52
N TYR A 340 -14.71 14.25 1.53
CA TYR A 340 -15.68 13.28 2.06
C TYR A 340 -16.85 13.97 2.77
N GLN A 341 -16.62 15.12 3.43
CA GLN A 341 -17.69 15.89 4.07
C GLN A 341 -18.65 16.50 3.04
N ILE A 342 -18.14 16.97 1.90
CA ILE A 342 -18.97 17.48 0.80
C ILE A 342 -19.84 16.36 0.23
N TYR A 343 -19.25 15.20 -0.08
CA TYR A 343 -20.05 14.06 -0.57
C TYR A 343 -21.07 13.58 0.47
N LEU A 344 -20.70 13.57 1.76
CA LEU A 344 -21.60 13.18 2.83
C LEU A 344 -22.78 14.13 2.95
N ALA A 345 -22.54 15.44 2.84
CA ALA A 345 -23.58 16.45 2.83
C ALA A 345 -24.55 16.27 1.64
N GLN A 346 -24.02 15.98 0.45
CA GLN A 346 -24.83 15.69 -0.73
C GLN A 346 -25.68 14.42 -0.54
N ALA A 347 -25.11 13.35 0.02
CA ALA A 347 -25.82 12.11 0.30
C ALA A 347 -26.99 12.35 1.28
N TYR A 348 -26.75 13.09 2.38
CA TYR A 348 -27.82 13.47 3.31
C TYR A 348 -28.89 14.35 2.67
N ALA A 349 -28.51 15.30 1.82
CA ALA A 349 -29.47 16.16 1.12
C ALA A 349 -30.38 15.34 0.19
N LYS A 350 -29.85 14.30 -0.48
CA LYS A 350 -30.62 13.37 -1.31
C LYS A 350 -31.54 12.46 -0.50
N GLN A 351 -31.17 12.12 0.73
CA GLN A 351 -32.05 11.42 1.68
C GLN A 351 -33.16 12.30 2.27
N GLY A 352 -33.10 13.62 2.08
CA GLY A 352 -34.01 14.57 2.74
C GLY A 352 -33.63 14.89 4.19
N LEU A 353 -32.44 14.48 4.65
CA LEU A 353 -31.93 14.77 5.98
C LEU A 353 -31.25 16.15 6.02
N ALA A 354 -32.06 17.20 5.92
CA ALA A 354 -31.61 18.60 5.80
C ALA A 354 -30.61 19.01 6.90
N GLU A 355 -30.92 18.74 8.16
CA GLU A 355 -30.05 19.07 9.30
C GLU A 355 -28.67 18.40 9.22
N SER A 356 -28.64 17.12 8.84
CA SER A 356 -27.38 16.38 8.68
C SER A 356 -26.57 16.90 7.49
N ALA A 357 -27.24 17.25 6.39
CA ALA A 357 -26.61 17.85 5.22
C ALA A 357 -25.97 19.22 5.56
N LEU A 358 -26.71 20.09 6.24
CA LEU A 358 -26.23 21.41 6.65
C LEU A 358 -25.03 21.32 7.60
N ARG A 359 -25.07 20.40 8.58
CA ARG A 359 -23.92 20.15 9.46
C ARG A 359 -22.67 19.75 8.69
N SER A 360 -22.79 18.82 7.74
CA SER A 360 -21.66 18.34 6.94
C SER A 360 -21.11 19.44 6.01
N TYR A 361 -21.97 20.24 5.38
CA TYR A 361 -21.53 21.36 4.54
C TYR A 361 -20.82 22.46 5.36
N ARG A 362 -21.37 22.83 6.53
CA ARG A 362 -20.74 23.82 7.41
C ARG A 362 -19.38 23.33 7.92
N ALA A 363 -19.28 22.06 8.29
CA ALA A 363 -18.01 21.46 8.68
C ALA A 363 -16.98 21.43 7.54
N ALA A 364 -17.43 21.27 6.28
CA ALA A 364 -16.54 21.38 5.13
C ALA A 364 -16.01 22.82 4.98
N LEU A 365 -16.86 23.84 5.12
CA LEU A 365 -16.50 25.27 4.99
C LEU A 365 -15.45 25.75 6.00
N GLU A 366 -15.27 25.05 7.13
CA GLU A 366 -14.20 25.33 8.10
C GLU A 366 -12.80 25.01 7.56
N SER A 367 -12.68 24.29 6.45
CA SER A 367 -11.41 23.91 5.85
C SER A 367 -10.76 25.04 5.04
N ASP A 368 -9.48 25.27 5.30
CA ASP A 368 -8.64 26.18 4.52
C ASP A 368 -8.31 25.63 3.11
N GLN A 369 -8.52 24.33 2.87
CA GLN A 369 -8.18 23.66 1.62
C GLN A 369 -9.21 23.88 0.50
N LEU A 370 -10.36 24.46 0.81
CA LEU A 370 -11.42 24.75 -0.16
C LEU A 370 -11.06 25.92 -1.09
N GLY A 371 -11.23 25.71 -2.39
CA GLY A 371 -11.15 26.79 -3.38
C GLY A 371 -12.34 27.77 -3.28
N PRO A 372 -12.21 29.01 -3.77
CA PRO A 372 -13.30 30.00 -3.74
C PRO A 372 -14.60 29.49 -4.38
N ARG A 373 -14.50 28.80 -5.53
CA ARG A 373 -15.67 28.24 -6.23
C ARG A 373 -16.39 27.18 -5.40
N GLU A 374 -15.64 26.27 -4.79
CA GLU A 374 -16.22 25.20 -3.97
C GLU A 374 -16.91 25.78 -2.73
N ARG A 375 -16.37 26.85 -2.14
CA ARG A 375 -17.03 27.56 -1.04
C ARG A 375 -18.35 28.17 -1.48
N ASP A 376 -18.39 28.79 -2.65
CA ASP A 376 -19.62 29.38 -3.18
C ASP A 376 -20.66 28.28 -3.52
N ASP A 377 -20.24 27.19 -4.17
CA ASP A 377 -21.12 26.03 -4.45
C ASP A 377 -21.72 25.44 -3.16
N ILE A 378 -20.94 25.36 -2.08
CA ILE A 378 -21.43 24.87 -0.79
C ILE A 378 -22.40 25.85 -0.15
N ARG A 379 -22.16 27.17 -0.24
CA ARG A 379 -23.08 28.21 0.27
C ARG A 379 -24.41 28.17 -0.48
N ASP A 380 -24.37 28.09 -1.80
CA ASP A 380 -25.57 27.97 -2.63
C ASP A 380 -26.37 26.70 -2.26
N ALA A 381 -25.68 25.58 -2.01
CA ALA A 381 -26.31 24.34 -1.55
C ALA A 381 -26.96 24.49 -0.16
N ILE A 382 -26.32 25.19 0.77
CA ILE A 382 -26.87 25.51 2.10
C ILE A 382 -28.15 26.34 1.96
N GLU A 383 -28.11 27.43 1.20
CA GLU A 383 -29.27 28.32 0.97
C GLU A 383 -30.43 27.57 0.31
N ALA A 384 -30.14 26.69 -0.66
CA ALA A 384 -31.14 25.86 -1.31
C ALA A 384 -31.81 24.85 -0.36
N ILE A 385 -31.08 24.34 0.63
CA ILE A 385 -31.65 23.44 1.65
C ILE A 385 -32.48 24.24 2.66
N GLU A 386 -31.94 25.35 3.17
CA GLU A 386 -32.62 26.20 4.16
C GLU A 386 -33.94 26.76 3.62
N SER A 387 -33.93 27.25 2.38
CA SER A 387 -35.13 27.76 1.70
C SER A 387 -36.22 26.70 1.47
N LYS A 388 -35.83 25.44 1.25
CA LYS A 388 -36.78 24.32 1.14
C LYS A 388 -37.32 23.88 2.49
N SER A 389 -36.52 23.95 3.55
CA SER A 389 -36.96 23.59 4.91
C SER A 389 -37.85 24.64 5.57
N ALA A 390 -37.81 25.89 5.09
CA ALA A 390 -38.62 26.99 5.59
C ALA A 390 -40.02 27.08 4.95
N ARG A 391 -40.30 26.26 3.91
CA ARG A 391 -41.61 26.12 3.27
C ARG A 391 -42.29 24.86 3.76
#